data_AF-A0A3N4HZY9-F1
#
_entry.id   AF-A0A3N4HZY9-F1
#
_cell.length_a   1.000
_cell.length_b   1.000
_cell.length_c   1.000
_cell.angle_alpha   90.00
_cell.angle_beta   90.00
_cell.angle_gamma   90.00
#
_symmetry.space_group_name_H-M   'P 1'
#
loop_
_entity.id
_entity.type
_entity.pdbx_description
1 polymer ?
#
loop_
_entity_poly.entity_id
_entity_poly.type
_entity_poly.pdbx_seq_one_letter_code
_entity_poly.pdbx_strand_id
1 'polypeptide(L)'
;MAIFRTIRYRLPFVISLFALLPSSTYAACGLPYNQTPPDIEDGWIAYPISSNLKYPRHLVLDTEGTILIADRGTGIVALKTKTDKDGCVSEDSRNTLIGDRNLNHGIALSKDGKKLFASSAQEAYVWDYDAATGKVSNKKTVVQGMNGDGHTTRTLFIPDVAPDKLLVSMGSEGNMDMKCLERDGGCAVRIFDIGSIPDSPYEFSKDGEILGWGLRNSVGIGESADGGIWTVENSADNMKRGEFDIHVDNPGEEVNYHGRINDDNNELKGKNYGYPQCFTAWDLEDIPKEQDVLRAATNDPNPGPTDGNFWTLEIGQQFSLQPNRTFNDTTCNKEYIAPRIALESHTAPLDIKFYKPDDCAKSNFGCDFNNTAFITQHGSWNRPDPAGYAVGYIHFTDNGAEPRASVKQSEDAFQAILEPEDEDACPDDCFRPVGIAFDKDGRMFVTSDSTGELVVIERDNGKGKGQSGGGSNSNNGGGDESAAGTVEIGKWFWVPAVVAGVWGGLQGLAGF
;
A
#
# COMPACT_ATOMS: atom_id res chain seq x y z
N MET A 1 21.25 33.05 -80.68
CA MET A 1 21.78 32.18 -81.75
C MET A 1 22.34 30.94 -81.06
N ALA A 2 21.59 29.83 -81.09
CA ALA A 2 21.95 28.44 -80.74
C ALA A 2 22.43 28.18 -79.26
N ILE A 3 22.17 27.08 -78.56
CA ILE A 3 21.93 25.67 -78.91
C ILE A 3 21.07 25.01 -77.80
N PHE A 4 20.10 24.18 -78.20
CA PHE A 4 19.37 23.22 -77.36
C PHE A 4 20.27 22.07 -76.87
N ARG A 5 20.14 21.63 -75.61
CA ARG A 5 20.39 20.23 -75.25
C ARG A 5 19.35 19.72 -74.25
N THR A 6 18.43 18.91 -74.76
CA THR A 6 17.61 17.93 -74.05
C THR A 6 18.47 16.86 -73.38
N ILE A 7 18.22 16.57 -72.10
CA ILE A 7 18.53 15.29 -71.47
C ILE A 7 17.25 14.76 -70.84
N ARG A 8 16.79 13.61 -71.37
CA ARG A 8 15.78 12.72 -70.77
C ARG A 8 16.50 11.56 -70.08
N TYR A 9 15.73 10.85 -69.24
CA TYR A 9 15.98 9.56 -68.57
C TYR A 9 16.53 9.69 -67.14
N ARG A 10 16.04 8.95 -66.12
CA ARG A 10 15.02 7.88 -65.99
C ARG A 10 14.65 7.79 -64.50
N LEU A 11 13.36 7.82 -64.14
CA LEU A 11 12.90 7.33 -62.84
C LEU A 11 13.13 5.82 -62.77
N PRO A 12 13.70 5.25 -61.70
CA PRO A 12 13.33 3.92 -61.26
C PRO A 12 12.08 4.06 -60.37
N PHE A 13 10.95 3.57 -60.87
CA PHE A 13 9.78 3.28 -60.04
C PHE A 13 10.17 2.12 -59.12
N VAL A 14 10.45 2.40 -57.84
CA VAL A 14 10.46 1.37 -56.81
C VAL A 14 9.05 1.33 -56.23
N ILE A 15 8.25 0.39 -56.72
CA ILE A 15 7.01 0.00 -56.05
C ILE A 15 7.46 -0.80 -54.82
N SER A 16 7.60 -0.12 -53.68
CA SER A 16 7.61 -0.82 -52.39
C SER A 16 6.20 -1.34 -52.14
N LEU A 17 6.01 -2.62 -52.44
CA LEU A 17 4.87 -3.39 -52.00
C LEU A 17 4.98 -3.46 -50.46
N PHE A 18 4.33 -2.54 -49.75
CA PHE A 18 4.04 -2.77 -48.34
C PHE A 18 3.10 -3.97 -48.29
N ALA A 19 3.66 -5.13 -47.92
CA ALA A 19 2.85 -6.22 -47.44
C ALA A 19 2.15 -5.72 -46.17
N LEU A 20 0.87 -5.36 -46.31
CA LEU A 20 -0.05 -5.28 -45.18
C LEU A 20 -0.12 -6.70 -44.61
N LEU A 21 0.75 -6.96 -43.64
CA LEU A 21 0.54 -8.07 -42.73
C LEU A 21 -0.78 -7.79 -42.01
N PRO A 22 -1.71 -8.75 -41.96
CA PRO A 22 -2.91 -8.56 -41.17
C PRO A 22 -2.46 -8.34 -39.72
N SER A 23 -2.79 -7.17 -39.17
CA SER A 23 -2.76 -6.92 -37.74
C SER A 23 -3.65 -7.98 -37.08
N SER A 24 -3.05 -9.06 -36.63
CA SER A 24 -3.70 -9.96 -35.67
C SER A 24 -3.78 -9.19 -34.36
N THR A 25 -4.92 -8.53 -34.18
CA THR A 25 -5.40 -7.90 -32.96
C THR A 25 -5.42 -8.96 -31.86
N TYR A 26 -4.41 -8.98 -31.00
CA TYR A 26 -4.52 -9.63 -29.71
C TYR A 26 -5.07 -8.60 -28.72
N ALA A 27 -6.15 -8.97 -28.05
CA ALA A 27 -6.85 -8.11 -27.13
C ALA A 27 -5.96 -7.83 -25.92
N ALA A 28 -5.76 -6.55 -25.59
CA ALA A 28 -5.32 -6.17 -24.25
C ALA A 28 -6.41 -6.66 -23.28
N CYS A 29 -6.04 -7.50 -22.31
CA CYS A 29 -6.97 -7.89 -21.27
C CYS A 29 -7.39 -6.65 -20.46
N GLY A 30 -8.58 -6.72 -19.86
CA GLY A 30 -9.03 -5.73 -18.89
C GLY A 30 -9.69 -4.48 -19.47
N LEU A 31 -10.09 -3.62 -18.54
CA LEU A 31 -10.62 -2.29 -18.79
C LEU A 31 -9.44 -1.30 -18.92
N PRO A 32 -9.65 -0.13 -19.54
CA PRO A 32 -8.70 0.98 -19.41
C PRO A 32 -8.53 1.40 -17.94
N TYR A 33 -7.33 1.83 -17.57
CA TYR A 33 -7.09 2.51 -16.30
C TYR A 33 -7.81 3.86 -16.25
N ASN A 34 -8.28 4.25 -15.06
CA ASN A 34 -8.91 5.56 -14.81
C ASN A 34 -7.89 6.71 -14.66
N GLN A 35 -6.60 6.38 -14.67
CA GLN A 35 -5.43 7.21 -14.47
C GLN A 35 -4.37 6.83 -15.51
N THR A 36 -3.22 7.52 -15.52
CA THR A 36 -2.05 7.07 -16.27
C THR A 36 -1.68 5.63 -15.89
N PRO A 37 -1.56 4.70 -16.86
CA PRO A 37 -1.20 3.31 -16.57
C PRO A 37 0.10 3.23 -15.77
N PRO A 38 0.19 2.35 -14.76
CA PRO A 38 1.43 2.14 -14.04
C PRO A 38 2.51 1.55 -14.95
N ASP A 39 3.77 1.79 -14.62
CA ASP A 39 4.85 0.95 -15.12
C ASP A 39 4.74 -0.44 -14.49
N ILE A 40 5.03 -1.46 -15.29
CA ILE A 40 4.83 -2.86 -14.90
C ILE A 40 6.14 -3.60 -15.14
N GLU A 41 6.68 -4.19 -14.06
CA GLU A 41 7.94 -4.90 -14.09
C GLU A 41 7.92 -6.08 -15.10
N ASP A 42 9.08 -6.33 -15.70
CA ASP A 42 9.24 -7.37 -16.72
C ASP A 42 8.75 -8.76 -16.24
N GLY A 43 7.95 -9.40 -17.09
CA GLY A 43 7.37 -10.72 -16.80
C GLY A 43 6.11 -10.68 -15.94
N TRP A 44 5.54 -9.50 -15.69
CA TRP A 44 4.22 -9.32 -15.09
C TRP A 44 3.22 -8.74 -16.09
N ILE A 45 1.94 -9.02 -15.85
CA ILE A 45 0.82 -8.33 -16.49
C ILE A 45 -0.13 -7.85 -15.40
N ALA A 46 -0.66 -6.65 -15.57
CA ALA A 46 -1.65 -6.10 -14.67
C ALA A 46 -2.69 -5.28 -15.46
N TYR A 47 -3.96 -5.43 -15.09
CA TYR A 47 -5.05 -4.69 -15.72
C TYR A 47 -6.29 -4.61 -14.82
N PRO A 48 -7.07 -3.52 -14.87
CA PRO A 48 -8.34 -3.43 -14.17
C PRO A 48 -9.35 -4.44 -14.70
N ILE A 49 -10.00 -5.18 -13.81
CA ILE A 49 -11.10 -6.11 -14.13
C ILE A 49 -12.46 -5.55 -13.73
N SER A 50 -12.48 -4.54 -12.88
CA SER A 50 -13.67 -3.80 -12.44
C SER A 50 -13.32 -2.33 -12.23
N SER A 51 -14.31 -1.46 -12.46
CA SER A 51 -14.24 -0.03 -12.20
C SER A 51 -15.57 0.47 -11.60
N ASN A 52 -15.60 1.75 -11.21
CA ASN A 52 -16.75 2.41 -10.59
C ASN A 52 -17.15 1.78 -9.23
N LEU A 53 -16.21 1.17 -8.52
CA LEU A 53 -16.33 0.98 -7.08
C LEU A 53 -16.20 2.35 -6.40
N LYS A 54 -16.80 2.54 -5.23
CA LYS A 54 -16.87 3.88 -4.63
C LYS A 54 -15.55 4.27 -3.96
N TYR A 55 -15.07 3.43 -3.05
CA TYR A 55 -13.78 3.51 -2.37
C TYR A 55 -13.42 2.09 -1.91
N PRO A 56 -13.04 1.18 -2.82
CA PRO A 56 -12.76 -0.21 -2.50
C PRO A 56 -11.53 -0.35 -1.59
N ARG A 57 -11.68 -1.03 -0.45
CA ARG A 57 -10.63 -1.20 0.57
C ARG A 57 -10.16 -2.66 0.64
N HIS A 58 -10.06 -3.27 1.81
CA HIS A 58 -9.68 -4.68 1.92
C HIS A 58 -10.71 -5.57 1.22
N LEU A 59 -10.22 -6.73 0.78
CA LEU A 59 -10.97 -7.74 0.07
C LEU A 59 -10.56 -9.14 0.51
N VAL A 60 -11.47 -10.10 0.35
CA VAL A 60 -11.23 -11.53 0.57
C VAL A 60 -11.93 -12.33 -0.52
N LEU A 61 -11.48 -13.56 -0.78
CA LEU A 61 -12.21 -14.51 -1.62
C LEU A 61 -12.97 -15.50 -0.77
N ASP A 62 -14.22 -15.79 -1.14
CA ASP A 62 -14.99 -16.86 -0.54
C ASP A 62 -14.69 -18.24 -1.14
N THR A 63 -15.34 -19.27 -0.60
CA THR A 63 -15.13 -20.66 -1.02
C THR A 63 -15.60 -20.97 -2.44
N GLU A 64 -16.38 -20.09 -3.06
CA GLU A 64 -16.82 -20.19 -4.47
C GLU A 64 -15.95 -19.33 -5.40
N GLY A 65 -14.93 -18.64 -4.87
CA GLY A 65 -14.07 -17.72 -5.59
C GLY A 65 -14.72 -16.36 -5.87
N THR A 66 -15.80 -16.01 -5.18
CA THR A 66 -16.38 -14.66 -5.23
C THR A 66 -15.49 -13.71 -4.45
N ILE A 67 -15.13 -12.58 -5.06
CA ILE A 67 -14.35 -11.53 -4.42
C ILE A 67 -15.31 -10.65 -3.61
N LEU A 68 -15.12 -10.62 -2.29
CA LEU A 68 -15.85 -9.75 -1.37
C LEU A 68 -14.99 -8.54 -1.04
N ILE A 69 -15.50 -7.34 -1.29
CA ILE A 69 -14.77 -6.08 -1.15
C ILE A 69 -15.48 -5.19 -0.14
N ALA A 70 -14.75 -4.66 0.84
CA ALA A 70 -15.22 -3.57 1.67
C ALA A 70 -15.18 -2.26 0.87
N ASP A 71 -16.30 -1.90 0.25
CA ASP A 71 -16.43 -0.67 -0.55
C ASP A 71 -16.96 0.47 0.32
N ARG A 72 -16.04 1.32 0.82
CA ARG A 72 -16.35 2.32 1.84
C ARG A 72 -17.44 3.28 1.36
N GLY A 73 -18.47 3.44 2.18
CA GLY A 73 -19.65 4.25 1.86
C GLY A 73 -20.67 3.57 0.94
N THR A 74 -20.46 2.31 0.59
CA THR A 74 -21.43 1.39 -0.05
C THR A 74 -21.76 0.24 0.90
N GLY A 75 -20.74 -0.42 1.46
CA GLY A 75 -20.82 -1.60 2.31
C GLY A 75 -19.98 -2.76 1.76
N ILE A 76 -20.45 -4.00 1.84
CA ILE A 76 -19.74 -5.15 1.24
C ILE A 76 -20.28 -5.41 -0.17
N VAL A 77 -19.41 -5.39 -1.16
CA VAL A 77 -19.69 -5.71 -2.56
C VAL A 77 -19.19 -7.12 -2.84
N ALA A 78 -20.01 -7.95 -3.48
CA ALA A 78 -19.63 -9.25 -4.00
C ALA A 78 -19.44 -9.16 -5.51
N LEU A 79 -18.28 -9.60 -6.00
CA LEU A 79 -17.89 -9.58 -7.40
C LEU A 79 -17.47 -10.98 -7.85
N LYS A 80 -18.13 -11.51 -8.88
CA LYS A 80 -17.74 -12.76 -9.52
C LYS A 80 -16.92 -12.47 -10.77
N THR A 81 -15.87 -13.24 -10.97
CA THR A 81 -15.02 -13.15 -12.16
C THR A 81 -15.33 -14.26 -13.15
N LYS A 82 -15.08 -14.01 -14.43
CA LYS A 82 -14.95 -15.03 -15.46
C LYS A 82 -13.60 -14.93 -16.14
N THR A 83 -13.13 -16.07 -16.64
CA THR A 83 -11.95 -16.14 -17.49
C THR A 83 -12.41 -16.50 -18.90
N ASP A 84 -11.98 -15.73 -19.90
CA ASP A 84 -12.29 -16.03 -21.28
C ASP A 84 -11.39 -17.15 -21.86
N LYS A 85 -11.56 -17.46 -23.14
CA LYS A 85 -10.79 -18.50 -23.83
C LYS A 85 -9.29 -18.19 -23.96
N ASP A 86 -8.92 -16.91 -23.88
CA ASP A 86 -7.55 -16.43 -24.03
C ASP A 86 -6.86 -16.31 -22.66
N GLY A 87 -7.62 -16.46 -21.58
CA GLY A 87 -7.15 -16.42 -20.20
C GLY A 87 -7.36 -15.07 -19.52
N CYS A 88 -7.98 -14.09 -20.18
CA CYS A 88 -8.23 -12.79 -19.58
C CYS A 88 -9.32 -12.88 -18.52
N VAL A 89 -9.05 -12.32 -17.35
CA VAL A 89 -10.01 -12.20 -16.24
C VAL A 89 -10.87 -10.96 -16.44
N SER A 90 -12.17 -11.06 -16.16
CA SER A 90 -13.08 -9.91 -16.18
C SER A 90 -14.21 -10.05 -15.17
N GLU A 91 -14.81 -8.94 -14.75
CA GLU A 91 -16.06 -8.94 -13.98
C GLU A 91 -17.16 -9.69 -14.77
N ASP A 92 -17.74 -10.71 -14.14
CA ASP A 92 -18.92 -11.40 -14.65
C ASP A 92 -20.21 -10.80 -14.08
N SER A 93 -20.23 -10.60 -12.77
CA SER A 93 -21.34 -9.95 -12.08
C SER A 93 -20.88 -9.29 -10.79
N ARG A 94 -21.66 -8.30 -10.35
CA ARG A 94 -21.42 -7.56 -9.12
C ARG A 94 -22.74 -7.22 -8.45
N ASN A 95 -22.79 -7.34 -7.13
CA ASN A 95 -23.92 -6.89 -6.32
C ASN A 95 -23.46 -6.40 -4.95
N THR A 96 -24.23 -5.50 -4.34
CA THR A 96 -24.06 -5.15 -2.93
C THR A 96 -24.61 -6.29 -2.07
N LEU A 97 -23.74 -6.94 -1.30
CA LEU A 97 -24.10 -8.04 -0.39
C LEU A 97 -24.61 -7.50 0.95
N ILE A 98 -23.92 -6.49 1.50
CA ILE A 98 -24.31 -5.78 2.72
C ILE A 98 -24.32 -4.29 2.41
N GLY A 99 -25.48 -3.64 2.50
CA GLY A 99 -25.64 -2.19 2.23
C GLY A 99 -25.41 -1.29 3.44
N ASP A 100 -24.38 -1.56 4.25
CA ASP A 100 -24.06 -0.79 5.45
C ASP A 100 -22.93 0.21 5.16
N ARG A 101 -23.29 1.49 5.04
CA ARG A 101 -22.36 2.56 4.65
C ARG A 101 -21.35 2.94 5.73
N ASN A 102 -21.52 2.45 6.96
CA ASN A 102 -20.57 2.71 8.05
C ASN A 102 -19.35 1.78 7.99
N LEU A 103 -19.44 0.67 7.22
CA LEU A 103 -18.28 -0.18 6.96
C LEU A 103 -17.27 0.58 6.12
N ASN A 104 -16.02 0.58 6.56
CA ASN A 104 -15.01 1.50 6.01
C ASN A 104 -13.70 0.87 5.60
N HIS A 105 -13.37 -0.36 6.03
CA HIS A 105 -12.09 -0.99 5.67
C HIS A 105 -12.04 -2.50 5.90
N GLY A 106 -12.08 -2.97 7.15
CA GLY A 106 -11.75 -4.35 7.49
C GLY A 106 -12.81 -5.34 7.05
N ILE A 107 -12.36 -6.47 6.51
CA ILE A 107 -13.19 -7.61 6.10
C ILE A 107 -12.39 -8.91 6.31
N ALA A 108 -13.04 -9.94 6.84
CA ALA A 108 -12.44 -11.26 7.01
C ALA A 108 -13.50 -12.37 6.87
N LEU A 109 -13.09 -13.57 6.51
CA LEU A 109 -13.93 -14.77 6.49
C LEU A 109 -13.42 -15.78 7.51
N SER A 110 -14.33 -16.49 8.19
CA SER A 110 -13.95 -17.68 8.95
C SER A 110 -13.33 -18.72 8.02
N LYS A 111 -12.44 -19.56 8.55
CA LYS A 111 -11.76 -20.62 7.78
C LYS A 111 -12.70 -21.58 7.04
N ASP A 112 -13.91 -21.80 7.56
CA ASP A 112 -14.94 -22.63 6.93
C ASP A 112 -15.83 -21.87 5.93
N GLY A 113 -15.61 -20.56 5.75
CA GLY A 113 -16.36 -19.69 4.85
C GLY A 113 -17.78 -19.35 5.32
N LYS A 114 -18.20 -19.76 6.52
CA LYS A 114 -19.60 -19.62 6.98
C LYS A 114 -19.88 -18.35 7.76
N LYS A 115 -18.84 -17.58 8.11
CA LYS A 115 -18.99 -16.31 8.81
C LYS A 115 -18.20 -15.23 8.09
N LEU A 116 -18.90 -14.14 7.80
CA LEU A 116 -18.32 -12.93 7.23
C LEU A 116 -18.20 -11.89 8.32
N PHE A 117 -17.01 -11.33 8.49
CA PHE A 117 -16.71 -10.27 9.41
C PHE A 117 -16.43 -8.98 8.63
N ALA A 118 -16.91 -7.85 9.14
CA ALA A 118 -16.57 -6.54 8.60
C ALA A 118 -16.62 -5.49 9.70
N SER A 119 -15.85 -4.42 9.55
CA SER A 119 -15.73 -3.37 10.57
C SER A 119 -16.14 -2.00 10.07
N SER A 120 -16.74 -1.24 11.00
CA SER A 120 -16.83 0.21 10.94
C SER A 120 -15.67 0.83 11.72
N ALA A 121 -15.68 2.16 11.86
CA ALA A 121 -14.73 2.85 12.73
C ALA A 121 -14.89 2.51 14.23
N GLN A 122 -16.05 2.02 14.67
CA GLN A 122 -16.38 1.87 16.09
C GLN A 122 -16.53 0.41 16.53
N GLU A 123 -16.93 -0.45 15.61
CA GLU A 123 -17.37 -1.82 15.90
C GLU A 123 -16.96 -2.77 14.78
N ALA A 124 -16.66 -4.02 15.16
CA ALA A 124 -16.57 -5.15 14.25
C ALA A 124 -17.84 -5.99 14.36
N TYR A 125 -18.35 -6.42 13.23
CA TYR A 125 -19.57 -7.21 13.11
C TYR A 125 -19.29 -8.57 12.50
N VAL A 126 -20.20 -9.52 12.74
CA VAL A 126 -20.22 -10.83 12.10
C VAL A 126 -21.61 -11.13 11.56
N TRP A 127 -21.66 -11.79 10.41
CA TRP A 127 -22.86 -12.36 9.79
C TRP A 127 -22.65 -13.84 9.54
N ASP A 128 -23.72 -14.62 9.61
CA ASP A 128 -23.73 -15.93 8.96
C ASP A 128 -23.73 -15.72 7.44
N TYR A 129 -22.85 -16.42 6.74
CA TYR A 129 -22.61 -16.29 5.31
C TYR A 129 -22.75 -17.63 4.59
N ASP A 130 -23.43 -17.60 3.44
CA ASP A 130 -23.54 -18.73 2.52
C ASP A 130 -22.99 -18.30 1.16
N ALA A 131 -21.77 -18.75 0.84
CA ALA A 131 -21.07 -18.43 -0.40
C ALA A 131 -21.79 -18.94 -1.65
N ALA A 132 -22.44 -20.12 -1.57
CA ALA A 132 -23.13 -20.73 -2.70
C ALA A 132 -24.35 -19.89 -3.13
N THR A 133 -25.07 -19.30 -2.17
CA THR A 133 -26.25 -18.48 -2.46
C THR A 133 -26.00 -16.97 -2.39
N GLY A 134 -24.84 -16.54 -1.91
CA GLY A 134 -24.51 -15.12 -1.69
C GLY A 134 -25.44 -14.48 -0.65
N LYS A 135 -25.80 -15.21 0.41
CA LYS A 135 -26.72 -14.73 1.46
C LYS A 135 -25.98 -14.44 2.76
N VAL A 136 -26.38 -13.33 3.40
CA VAL A 136 -25.93 -12.94 4.74
C VAL A 136 -27.13 -12.85 5.68
N SER A 137 -26.95 -13.24 6.94
CA SER A 137 -27.99 -13.16 7.96
C SER A 137 -27.39 -13.02 9.37
N ASN A 138 -28.25 -12.83 10.38
CA ASN A 138 -27.89 -12.87 11.80
C ASN A 138 -26.72 -11.94 12.19
N LYS A 139 -26.76 -10.67 11.75
CA LYS A 139 -25.78 -9.64 12.15
C LYS A 139 -25.64 -9.60 13.67
N LYS A 140 -24.41 -9.70 14.17
CA LYS A 140 -24.05 -9.45 15.57
C LYS A 140 -22.83 -8.52 15.65
N THR A 141 -22.74 -7.73 16.71
CA THR A 141 -21.51 -7.04 17.08
C THR A 141 -20.60 -8.04 17.79
N VAL A 142 -19.34 -8.16 17.36
CA VAL A 142 -18.34 -9.05 17.98
C VAL A 142 -17.34 -8.28 18.83
N VAL A 143 -16.90 -7.11 18.37
CA VAL A 143 -16.00 -6.21 19.11
C VAL A 143 -16.56 -4.80 19.05
N GLN A 144 -16.58 -4.12 20.19
CA GLN A 144 -17.01 -2.74 20.34
C GLN A 144 -15.96 -1.90 21.09
N GLY A 145 -16.25 -0.61 21.29
CA GLY A 145 -15.39 0.29 22.05
C GLY A 145 -14.17 0.79 21.28
N MET A 146 -14.18 0.71 19.94
CA MET A 146 -13.06 1.14 19.09
C MET A 146 -13.20 2.58 18.59
N ASN A 147 -13.87 3.45 19.35
CA ASN A 147 -14.10 4.84 18.97
C ASN A 147 -12.77 5.62 18.86
N GLY A 148 -12.67 6.55 17.91
CA GLY A 148 -11.53 7.45 17.77
C GLY A 148 -11.68 8.33 16.53
N ASP A 149 -11.23 9.58 16.62
CA ASP A 149 -11.45 10.61 15.59
C ASP A 149 -10.28 10.72 14.58
N GLY A 150 -9.15 10.06 14.84
CA GLY A 150 -7.97 10.03 13.97
C GLY A 150 -8.01 8.90 12.94
N HIS A 151 -7.20 7.85 13.15
CA HIS A 151 -7.18 6.69 12.29
C HIS A 151 -8.44 5.84 12.51
N THR A 152 -9.33 5.81 11.52
CA THR A 152 -10.68 5.20 11.66
C THR A 152 -10.81 3.80 11.08
N THR A 153 -9.78 3.25 10.44
CA THR A 153 -9.82 1.88 9.92
C THR A 153 -9.64 0.84 11.04
N ARG A 154 -10.35 -0.28 10.96
CA ARG A 154 -10.20 -1.41 11.89
C ARG A 154 -9.94 -2.69 11.11
N THR A 155 -8.68 -3.00 10.81
CA THR A 155 -8.35 -4.20 10.05
C THR A 155 -8.77 -5.44 10.81
N LEU A 156 -9.35 -6.40 10.09
CA LEU A 156 -9.77 -7.69 10.62
C LEU A 156 -8.94 -8.78 9.95
N PHE A 157 -8.38 -9.69 10.73
CA PHE A 157 -7.59 -10.80 10.20
C PHE A 157 -7.84 -12.07 11.00
N ILE A 158 -8.07 -13.20 10.33
CA ILE A 158 -8.24 -14.52 10.96
C ILE A 158 -7.08 -15.40 10.49
N PRO A 159 -6.10 -15.71 11.36
CA PRO A 159 -4.93 -16.52 10.99
C PRO A 159 -5.28 -17.97 10.68
N ASP A 160 -4.60 -18.59 9.71
CA ASP A 160 -4.86 -19.99 9.35
C ASP A 160 -4.45 -20.96 10.47
N VAL A 161 -3.40 -20.61 11.23
CA VAL A 161 -2.88 -21.42 12.34
C VAL A 161 -3.74 -21.31 13.61
N ALA A 162 -4.61 -20.31 13.70
CA ALA A 162 -5.55 -20.12 14.81
C ALA A 162 -6.91 -19.60 14.29
N PRO A 163 -7.68 -20.45 13.60
CA PRO A 163 -8.92 -20.05 12.92
C PRO A 163 -10.07 -19.67 13.87
N ASP A 164 -9.89 -19.91 15.16
CA ASP A 164 -10.75 -19.51 16.26
C ASP A 164 -10.37 -18.15 16.85
N LYS A 165 -9.41 -17.43 16.24
CA LYS A 165 -8.96 -16.11 16.70
C LYS A 165 -9.23 -15.04 15.63
N LEU A 166 -9.66 -13.87 16.09
CA LEU A 166 -9.81 -12.65 15.29
C LEU A 166 -8.79 -11.62 15.77
N LEU A 167 -7.89 -11.20 14.89
CA LEU A 167 -7.01 -10.07 15.10
C LEU A 167 -7.69 -8.79 14.63
N VAL A 168 -7.62 -7.75 15.47
CA VAL A 168 -8.15 -6.42 15.16
C VAL A 168 -7.06 -5.38 15.39
N SER A 169 -6.76 -4.61 14.34
CA SER A 169 -5.88 -3.43 14.44
C SER A 169 -6.69 -2.16 14.69
N MET A 170 -6.22 -1.33 15.62
CA MET A 170 -6.76 0.01 15.87
C MET A 170 -5.60 1.00 15.99
N GLY A 171 -5.55 1.98 15.09
CA GLY A 171 -4.54 3.04 15.10
C GLY A 171 -4.77 4.13 16.15
N SER A 172 -3.96 5.16 16.08
CA SER A 172 -3.95 6.33 16.98
C SER A 172 -5.10 7.30 16.71
N GLU A 173 -5.44 8.14 17.70
CA GLU A 173 -6.43 9.22 17.54
C GLU A 173 -5.86 10.48 16.86
N GLY A 174 -4.58 10.50 16.55
CA GLY A 174 -3.92 11.61 15.87
C GLY A 174 -2.47 11.30 15.53
N ASN A 175 -1.75 12.25 14.93
CA ASN A 175 -0.39 12.01 14.49
C ASN A 175 0.55 11.61 15.64
N MET A 176 0.55 12.41 16.73
CA MET A 176 1.28 12.15 17.97
C MET A 176 0.30 11.99 19.13
N ASP A 177 -0.13 10.76 19.36
CA ASP A 177 -1.14 10.40 20.36
C ASP A 177 -0.48 9.87 21.64
N MET A 178 -0.38 10.75 22.64
CA MET A 178 0.21 10.42 23.93
C MET A 178 -0.61 9.39 24.73
N LYS A 179 -1.88 9.12 24.37
CA LYS A 179 -2.65 8.04 25.00
C LYS A 179 -2.10 6.67 24.63
N CYS A 180 -1.33 6.56 23.55
CA CYS A 180 -0.69 5.30 23.15
C CYS A 180 0.54 4.93 23.99
N LEU A 181 0.89 5.76 24.98
CA LEU A 181 1.77 5.36 26.09
C LEU A 181 1.09 4.39 27.07
N GLU A 182 -0.23 4.36 27.07
CA GLU A 182 -1.01 3.48 27.92
C GLU A 182 -1.39 2.22 27.15
N ARG A 183 -1.07 1.06 27.75
CA ARG A 183 -1.28 -0.26 27.13
C ARG A 183 -2.75 -0.59 26.85
N ASP A 184 -3.68 0.09 27.53
CA ASP A 184 -5.12 -0.11 27.39
C ASP A 184 -5.75 0.76 26.27
N GLY A 185 -4.96 1.59 25.58
CA GLY A 185 -5.41 2.46 24.50
C GLY A 185 -5.56 1.78 23.13
N GLY A 186 -5.73 2.63 22.11
CA GLY A 186 -5.52 2.26 20.71
C GLY A 186 -4.03 2.07 20.40
N CYS A 187 -3.64 2.23 19.14
CA CYS A 187 -2.28 1.95 18.65
C CYS A 187 -1.81 0.52 18.90
N ALA A 188 -2.70 -0.44 18.65
CA ALA A 188 -2.47 -1.83 19.01
C ALA A 188 -3.17 -2.79 18.07
N VAL A 189 -2.61 -4.00 18.01
CA VAL A 189 -3.28 -5.18 17.45
C VAL A 189 -3.68 -6.08 18.62
N ARG A 190 -4.95 -6.45 18.67
CA ARG A 190 -5.53 -7.29 19.72
C ARG A 190 -6.16 -8.56 19.16
N ILE A 191 -6.15 -9.61 19.96
CA ILE A 191 -6.65 -10.95 19.67
C ILE A 191 -7.95 -11.18 20.44
N PHE A 192 -8.98 -11.65 19.74
CA PHE A 192 -10.28 -12.01 20.30
C PHE A 192 -10.59 -13.47 19.97
N ASP A 193 -11.18 -14.19 20.92
CA ASP A 193 -11.66 -15.55 20.67
C ASP A 193 -12.99 -15.53 19.91
N ILE A 194 -13.03 -16.20 18.76
CA ILE A 194 -14.22 -16.32 17.93
C ILE A 194 -14.62 -17.79 17.70
N GLY A 195 -14.01 -18.74 18.42
CA GLY A 195 -14.39 -20.15 18.37
C GLY A 195 -15.85 -20.38 18.74
N SER A 196 -16.38 -19.52 19.61
CA SER A 196 -17.81 -19.27 19.76
C SER A 196 -18.05 -17.77 19.81
N ILE A 197 -18.90 -17.24 18.92
CA ILE A 197 -19.28 -15.83 18.95
C ILE A 197 -20.03 -15.55 20.27
N PRO A 198 -19.56 -14.63 21.12
CA PRO A 198 -20.19 -14.36 22.40
C PRO A 198 -21.56 -13.70 22.23
N ASP A 199 -22.42 -13.83 23.25
CA ASP A 199 -23.74 -13.17 23.27
C ASP A 199 -23.63 -11.66 23.54
N SER A 200 -22.61 -11.24 24.29
CA SER A 200 -22.23 -9.84 24.48
C SER A 200 -20.94 -9.56 23.72
N PRO A 201 -20.81 -8.42 23.03
CA PRO A 201 -19.59 -8.08 22.30
C PRO A 201 -18.42 -7.90 23.26
N TYR A 202 -17.22 -8.20 22.76
CA TYR A 202 -15.97 -7.88 23.44
C TYR A 202 -15.75 -6.36 23.47
N GLU A 203 -15.28 -5.84 24.59
CA GLU A 203 -14.71 -4.49 24.70
C GLU A 203 -13.25 -4.52 24.25
N PHE A 204 -12.90 -3.76 23.20
CA PHE A 204 -11.58 -3.83 22.55
C PHE A 204 -10.41 -3.77 23.56
N SER A 205 -10.41 -2.75 24.42
CA SER A 205 -9.34 -2.51 25.38
C SER A 205 -9.33 -3.45 26.58
N LYS A 206 -10.48 -4.05 26.93
CA LYS A 206 -10.62 -4.84 28.17
C LYS A 206 -10.53 -6.34 27.94
N ASP A 207 -11.16 -6.82 26.88
CA ASP A 207 -11.29 -8.25 26.60
C ASP A 207 -10.29 -8.74 25.56
N GLY A 208 -9.78 -7.85 24.70
CA GLY A 208 -8.81 -8.20 23.67
C GLY A 208 -7.40 -8.41 24.24
N GLU A 209 -6.84 -9.60 24.04
CA GLU A 209 -5.44 -9.88 24.39
C GLU A 209 -4.51 -9.08 23.47
N ILE A 210 -3.49 -8.44 24.02
CA ILE A 210 -2.58 -7.60 23.22
C ILE A 210 -1.56 -8.48 22.51
N LEU A 211 -1.59 -8.46 21.18
CA LEU A 211 -0.54 -9.02 20.34
C LEU A 211 0.68 -8.10 20.31
N GLY A 212 0.45 -6.82 20.03
CA GLY A 212 1.47 -5.77 20.01
C GLY A 212 0.82 -4.40 20.19
N TRP A 213 1.56 -3.45 20.77
CA TRP A 213 1.10 -2.07 20.98
C TRP A 213 2.24 -1.08 20.74
N GLY A 214 1.94 0.22 20.78
CA GLY A 214 2.89 1.23 20.28
C GLY A 214 3.06 1.12 18.76
N LEU A 215 1.95 0.83 18.07
CA LEU A 215 1.81 0.75 16.62
C LEU A 215 0.86 1.88 16.21
N ARG A 216 1.38 3.00 15.72
CA ARG A 216 0.63 4.20 15.31
C ARG A 216 -0.58 3.85 14.46
N ASN A 217 -0.39 3.12 13.36
CA ASN A 217 -1.48 2.75 12.47
C ASN A 217 -1.09 1.57 11.57
N SER A 218 -0.96 0.39 12.17
CA SER A 218 -0.57 -0.84 11.48
C SER A 218 -1.78 -1.43 10.75
N VAL A 219 -2.04 -0.93 9.54
CA VAL A 219 -3.26 -1.27 8.79
C VAL A 219 -3.17 -2.68 8.19
N GLY A 220 -2.06 -3.04 7.56
CA GLY A 220 -1.92 -4.37 6.98
C GLY A 220 -1.58 -5.43 8.04
N ILE A 221 -2.26 -6.58 7.98
CA ILE A 221 -1.95 -7.77 8.79
C ILE A 221 -1.86 -8.98 7.86
N GLY A 222 -0.82 -9.79 8.03
CA GLY A 222 -0.58 -11.01 7.27
C GLY A 222 0.01 -12.12 8.13
N GLU A 223 -0.05 -13.35 7.61
CA GLU A 223 0.49 -14.54 8.25
C GLU A 223 1.44 -15.26 7.30
N SER A 224 2.70 -15.40 7.70
CA SER A 224 3.71 -16.14 6.96
C SER A 224 3.46 -17.65 6.99
N ALA A 225 4.10 -18.40 6.09
CA ALA A 225 3.87 -19.84 5.95
C ALA A 225 4.20 -20.67 7.20
N ASP A 226 5.06 -20.14 8.08
CA ASP A 226 5.40 -20.77 9.36
C ASP A 226 4.43 -20.40 10.50
N GLY A 227 3.39 -19.60 10.23
CA GLY A 227 2.39 -19.13 11.20
C GLY A 227 2.77 -17.85 11.93
N GLY A 228 3.84 -17.17 11.51
CA GLY A 228 4.25 -15.87 12.04
C GLY A 228 3.28 -14.76 11.64
N ILE A 229 2.94 -13.86 12.58
CA ILE A 229 2.10 -12.70 12.29
C ILE A 229 2.96 -11.47 11.99
N TRP A 230 2.59 -10.77 10.91
CA TRP A 230 3.28 -9.61 10.40
C TRP A 230 2.31 -8.44 10.24
N THR A 231 2.79 -7.24 10.49
CA THR A 231 2.05 -6.01 10.17
C THR A 231 2.89 -5.04 9.38
N VAL A 232 2.23 -4.17 8.63
CA VAL A 232 2.86 -3.01 8.00
C VAL A 232 2.32 -1.73 8.63
N GLU A 233 3.23 -0.83 8.99
CA GLU A 233 2.98 0.38 9.77
C GLU A 233 2.93 1.62 8.90
N ASN A 234 2.02 2.54 9.24
CA ASN A 234 2.07 3.93 8.76
C ASN A 234 2.59 4.80 9.90
N SER A 235 3.85 5.21 9.82
CA SER A 235 4.60 5.96 10.81
C SER A 235 4.20 7.44 10.83
N ALA A 236 4.85 8.24 11.68
CA ALA A 236 4.37 9.59 11.98
C ALA A 236 4.74 10.65 10.93
N ASP A 237 3.86 11.64 10.80
CA ASP A 237 3.96 12.75 9.85
C ASP A 237 4.63 13.99 10.45
N ASN A 238 5.11 14.92 9.62
CA ASN A 238 5.65 16.23 10.03
C ASN A 238 6.70 16.14 11.14
N MET A 239 7.57 15.15 11.02
CA MET A 239 8.45 14.71 12.08
C MET A 239 9.64 15.63 12.28
N LYS A 240 9.90 15.92 13.56
CA LYS A 240 11.07 16.70 14.00
C LYS A 240 11.83 15.94 15.07
N ARG A 241 13.15 16.03 15.01
CA ARG A 241 14.03 15.57 16.08
C ARG A 241 14.63 16.78 16.79
N GLY A 242 14.20 17.06 18.01
CA GLY A 242 14.42 18.35 18.67
C GLY A 242 13.80 19.49 17.86
N GLU A 243 14.64 20.43 17.39
CA GLU A 243 14.23 21.54 16.52
C GLU A 243 14.41 21.24 15.02
N PHE A 244 15.11 20.15 14.66
CA PHE A 244 15.45 19.81 13.29
C PHE A 244 14.28 19.11 12.62
N ASP A 245 13.88 19.62 11.45
CA ASP A 245 12.93 18.95 10.58
C ASP A 245 13.63 17.80 9.85
N ILE A 246 13.06 16.60 9.94
CA ILE A 246 13.57 15.38 9.32
C ILE A 246 12.48 14.68 8.51
N HIS A 247 11.32 15.32 8.33
CA HIS A 247 10.12 14.61 7.91
C HIS A 247 10.18 14.11 6.49
N VAL A 248 11.02 14.67 5.60
CA VAL A 248 10.98 14.33 4.18
C VAL A 248 11.32 12.86 3.97
N ASP A 249 12.40 12.41 4.59
CA ASP A 249 12.92 11.05 4.42
C ASP A 249 12.92 10.24 5.72
N ASN A 250 12.27 10.74 6.78
CA ASN A 250 12.07 10.01 8.04
C ASN A 250 10.72 10.31 8.71
N PRO A 251 10.26 9.43 9.60
CA PRO A 251 10.77 8.07 9.85
C PRO A 251 10.36 7.11 8.74
N GLY A 252 11.10 6.00 8.65
CA GLY A 252 10.71 4.91 7.78
C GLY A 252 9.36 4.32 8.16
N GLU A 253 8.63 3.84 7.16
CA GLU A 253 7.51 2.92 7.36
C GLU A 253 8.07 1.56 7.81
N GLU A 254 7.22 0.63 8.29
CA GLU A 254 7.74 -0.54 9.00
C GLU A 254 7.06 -1.85 8.59
N VAL A 255 7.84 -2.93 8.51
CA VAL A 255 7.36 -4.32 8.53
C VAL A 255 7.70 -4.93 9.88
N ASN A 256 6.68 -5.13 10.71
CA ASN A 256 6.79 -5.56 12.10
C ASN A 256 6.43 -7.04 12.26
N TYR A 257 7.27 -7.79 12.99
CA TYR A 257 7.03 -9.19 13.33
C TYR A 257 6.48 -9.32 14.75
N HIS A 258 5.42 -10.11 14.92
CA HIS A 258 4.71 -10.30 16.20
C HIS A 258 4.84 -11.70 16.77
N GLY A 259 5.67 -12.56 16.15
CA GLY A 259 5.78 -13.96 16.54
C GLY A 259 4.59 -14.80 16.08
N ARG A 260 4.52 -16.04 16.59
CA ARG A 260 3.43 -16.97 16.31
C ARG A 260 2.41 -16.91 17.44
N ILE A 261 1.15 -16.70 17.12
CA ILE A 261 0.11 -16.49 18.15
C ILE A 261 -0.32 -17.77 18.88
N ASN A 262 -0.04 -18.93 18.29
CA ASN A 262 -0.30 -20.25 18.87
C ASN A 262 0.91 -20.83 19.62
N ASP A 263 2.01 -20.08 19.71
CA ASP A 263 3.17 -20.43 20.53
C ASP A 263 3.05 -19.76 21.91
N ASP A 264 2.85 -20.57 22.95
CA ASP A 264 2.78 -20.12 24.33
C ASP A 264 4.07 -19.42 24.79
N ASN A 265 5.19 -19.64 24.10
CA ASN A 265 6.49 -19.02 24.39
C ASN A 265 6.81 -17.82 23.48
N ASN A 266 5.82 -17.27 22.77
CA ASN A 266 6.03 -16.09 21.95
C ASN A 266 6.47 -14.88 22.80
N GLU A 267 7.78 -14.61 22.81
CA GLU A 267 8.39 -13.52 23.58
C GLU A 267 8.02 -12.11 23.07
N LEU A 268 7.48 -12.01 21.84
CA LEU A 268 7.05 -10.75 21.22
C LEU A 268 5.60 -10.40 21.58
N LYS A 269 4.81 -11.37 22.04
CA LYS A 269 3.40 -11.12 22.39
C LYS A 269 3.29 -10.10 23.52
N GLY A 270 2.52 -9.04 23.26
CA GLY A 270 2.27 -7.95 24.20
C GLY A 270 3.40 -6.91 24.31
N LYS A 271 4.42 -6.97 23.43
CA LYS A 271 5.53 -6.00 23.41
C LYS A 271 5.14 -4.69 22.73
N ASN A 272 5.93 -3.66 23.03
CA ASN A 272 5.76 -2.30 22.51
C ASN A 272 6.71 -2.06 21.32
N TYR A 273 6.19 -1.52 20.22
CA TYR A 273 6.89 -1.27 18.95
C TYR A 273 7.35 0.17 18.77
N GLY A 274 7.24 1.02 19.80
CA GLY A 274 7.94 2.30 19.88
C GLY A 274 7.05 3.53 19.93
N TYR A 275 5.96 3.56 19.15
CA TYR A 275 5.08 4.73 19.10
C TYR A 275 4.43 5.02 20.47
N PRO A 276 4.30 6.29 20.90
CA PRO A 276 4.61 7.54 20.19
C PRO A 276 6.00 8.13 20.48
N GLN A 277 6.95 7.34 20.99
CA GLN A 277 8.22 7.88 21.50
C GLN A 277 9.45 7.48 20.68
N CYS A 278 9.41 6.32 20.05
CA CYS A 278 10.49 5.75 19.25
C CYS A 278 10.02 5.53 17.83
N PHE A 279 10.87 5.90 16.87
CA PHE A 279 10.56 5.85 15.44
C PHE A 279 11.73 5.27 14.66
N THR A 280 11.44 4.63 13.54
CA THR A 280 12.44 3.89 12.75
C THR A 280 13.25 4.82 11.85
N ALA A 281 14.57 4.69 11.91
CA ALA A 281 15.50 5.42 11.04
C ALA A 281 15.48 4.85 9.62
N TRP A 282 15.32 5.72 8.63
CA TRP A 282 15.44 5.42 7.21
C TRP A 282 16.65 6.14 6.63
N ASP A 283 16.53 7.44 6.32
CA ASP A 283 17.67 8.24 5.86
C ASP A 283 18.50 8.71 7.06
N LEU A 284 19.73 8.19 7.18
CA LEU A 284 20.62 8.51 8.30
C LEU A 284 21.31 9.88 8.16
N GLU A 285 21.39 10.44 6.96
CA GLU A 285 22.05 11.73 6.71
C GLU A 285 21.20 12.88 7.27
N ASP A 286 19.88 12.74 7.18
CA ASP A 286 18.91 13.73 7.67
C ASP A 286 18.68 13.68 9.17
N ILE A 287 18.99 12.56 9.84
CA ILE A 287 18.78 12.43 11.28
C ILE A 287 19.94 13.10 12.04
N PRO A 288 19.71 14.22 12.78
CA PRO A 288 20.74 14.82 13.61
C PRO A 288 21.13 13.86 14.73
N LYS A 289 22.43 13.81 15.05
CA LYS A 289 22.95 12.95 16.12
C LYS A 289 22.34 13.35 17.45
N GLU A 290 22.07 12.35 18.31
CA GLU A 290 21.47 12.56 19.64
C GLU A 290 22.21 13.65 20.44
N GLN A 291 23.55 13.66 20.39
CA GLN A 291 24.37 14.66 21.06
C GLN A 291 24.09 16.10 20.60
N ASP A 292 23.87 16.30 19.30
CA ASP A 292 23.66 17.62 18.73
C ASP A 292 22.25 18.14 19.06
N VAL A 293 21.26 17.25 19.08
CA VAL A 293 19.90 17.53 19.55
C VAL A 293 19.90 17.97 21.03
N LEU A 294 20.64 17.23 21.87
CA LEU A 294 20.75 17.51 23.31
C LEU A 294 21.49 18.83 23.60
N ARG A 295 22.52 19.16 22.81
CA ARG A 295 23.23 20.45 22.89
C ARG A 295 22.35 21.62 22.45
N ALA A 296 21.52 21.44 21.43
CA ALA A 296 20.59 22.47 20.98
C ALA A 296 19.49 22.73 22.03
N ALA A 297 19.00 21.67 22.69
CA ALA A 297 17.89 21.77 23.65
C ALA A 297 18.28 22.33 25.03
N THR A 298 19.56 22.26 25.42
CA THR A 298 19.98 22.54 26.80
C THR A 298 21.21 23.44 26.87
N ASN A 299 21.27 24.29 27.90
CA ASN A 299 22.51 24.99 28.27
C ASN A 299 23.45 24.10 29.12
N ASP A 300 23.24 22.79 29.13
CA ASP A 300 24.04 21.84 29.89
C ASP A 300 25.36 21.57 29.13
N PRO A 301 26.52 21.77 29.74
CA PRO A 301 27.81 21.46 29.10
C PRO A 301 28.02 19.97 28.82
N ASN A 302 27.25 19.07 29.43
CA ASN A 302 27.34 17.61 29.26
C ASN A 302 25.95 16.99 29.04
N PRO A 303 25.25 17.31 27.94
CA PRO A 303 23.82 17.03 27.84
C PRO A 303 23.50 15.55 27.49
N GLY A 304 24.48 14.66 27.59
CA GLY A 304 24.41 13.26 27.14
C GLY A 304 23.89 12.24 28.16
N PRO A 305 23.76 10.97 27.75
CA PRO A 305 23.41 9.87 28.64
C PRO A 305 24.42 9.73 29.78
N THR A 306 23.96 9.17 30.90
CA THR A 306 24.75 9.08 32.14
C THR A 306 26.04 8.28 32.04
N ASP A 307 26.10 7.35 31.10
CA ASP A 307 27.27 6.51 30.84
C ASP A 307 28.21 7.10 29.76
N GLY A 308 27.84 8.24 29.16
CA GLY A 308 28.61 8.94 28.14
C GLY A 308 28.61 8.28 26.75
N ASN A 309 27.88 7.18 26.57
CA ASN A 309 27.85 6.43 25.31
C ASN A 309 26.62 6.81 24.49
N PHE A 310 26.83 7.54 23.39
CA PHE A 310 25.77 7.80 22.41
C PHE A 310 25.58 6.60 21.51
N TRP A 311 24.32 6.31 21.18
CA TRP A 311 23.98 5.27 20.23
C TRP A 311 24.35 5.72 18.80
N THR A 312 24.97 4.84 18.02
CA THR A 312 25.19 5.08 16.58
C THR A 312 24.05 4.43 15.83
N LEU A 313 23.17 5.25 15.25
CA LEU A 313 22.02 4.78 14.49
C LEU A 313 22.45 4.10 13.18
N GLU A 314 21.73 3.05 12.83
CA GLU A 314 21.77 2.35 11.54
C GLU A 314 20.33 2.28 10.99
N ILE A 315 20.18 2.04 9.69
CA ILE A 315 18.86 1.86 9.05
C ILE A 315 18.06 0.79 9.81
N GLY A 316 16.79 1.09 10.07
CA GLY A 316 15.85 0.22 10.75
C GLY A 316 15.98 0.19 12.27
N GLN A 317 16.96 0.87 12.86
CA GLN A 317 17.01 1.10 14.31
C GLN A 317 16.07 2.22 14.72
N GLN A 318 15.59 2.17 15.96
CA GLN A 318 14.67 3.17 16.46
C GLN A 318 15.39 4.32 17.17
N PHE A 319 14.86 5.54 17.06
CA PHE A 319 15.41 6.73 17.70
C PHE A 319 14.32 7.55 18.40
N SER A 320 14.73 8.34 19.38
CA SER A 320 13.84 9.27 20.09
C SER A 320 13.80 10.63 19.40
N LEU A 321 12.60 11.21 19.29
CA LEU A 321 12.43 12.57 18.75
C LEU A 321 12.91 13.65 19.72
N GLN A 322 12.77 13.42 21.01
CA GLN A 322 13.08 14.38 22.07
C GLN A 322 13.99 13.69 23.09
N PRO A 323 15.23 13.35 22.70
CA PRO A 323 16.15 12.66 23.58
C PRO A 323 16.43 13.52 24.81
N ASN A 324 16.54 12.85 25.96
CA ASN A 324 16.94 13.43 27.22
C ASN A 324 17.77 12.40 28.00
N ARG A 325 18.20 12.76 29.22
CA ARG A 325 19.08 11.93 30.04
C ARG A 325 18.52 10.54 30.37
N THR A 326 17.20 10.40 30.43
CA THR A 326 16.51 9.15 30.83
C THR A 326 15.79 8.44 29.69
N PHE A 327 15.48 9.15 28.61
CA PHE A 327 14.80 8.60 27.44
C PHE A 327 15.49 9.08 26.17
N ASN A 328 16.16 8.18 25.47
CA ASN A 328 16.99 8.48 24.31
C ASN A 328 17.07 7.28 23.35
N ASP A 329 17.98 7.31 22.38
CA ASP A 329 18.09 6.25 21.38
C ASP A 329 18.50 4.92 22.01
N THR A 330 19.27 4.95 23.10
CA THR A 330 19.59 3.73 23.86
C THR A 330 18.34 3.11 24.48
N THR A 331 17.43 3.94 25.00
CA THR A 331 16.14 3.46 25.52
C THR A 331 15.32 2.83 24.40
N CYS A 332 15.19 3.52 23.26
CA CYS A 332 14.46 3.01 22.10
C CYS A 332 14.97 1.63 21.65
N ASN A 333 16.28 1.46 21.50
CA ASN A 333 16.85 0.21 21.00
C ASN A 333 16.96 -0.93 22.04
N LYS A 334 16.71 -0.66 23.33
CA LYS A 334 16.79 -1.68 24.39
C LYS A 334 15.43 -2.11 24.95
N GLU A 335 14.45 -1.20 24.94
CA GLU A 335 13.17 -1.41 25.62
C GLU A 335 12.00 -1.64 24.66
N TYR A 336 12.17 -1.32 23.37
CA TYR A 336 11.16 -1.43 22.33
C TYR A 336 11.57 -2.43 21.25
N ILE A 337 10.60 -2.87 20.45
CA ILE A 337 10.80 -3.80 19.36
C ILE A 337 10.96 -3.01 18.06
N ALA A 338 12.16 -3.05 17.49
CA ALA A 338 12.45 -2.52 16.17
C ALA A 338 11.80 -3.37 15.06
N PRO A 339 11.53 -2.80 13.89
CA PRO A 339 10.98 -3.56 12.78
C PRO A 339 11.98 -4.55 12.20
N ARG A 340 11.48 -5.51 11.43
CA ARG A 340 12.34 -6.45 10.71
C ARG A 340 12.85 -5.89 9.40
N ILE A 341 12.04 -5.06 8.74
CA ILE A 341 12.39 -4.29 7.55
C ILE A 341 11.83 -2.88 7.75
N ALA A 342 12.64 -1.87 7.50
CA ALA A 342 12.16 -0.52 7.29
C ALA A 342 11.72 -0.37 5.83
N LEU A 343 10.74 0.47 5.58
CA LEU A 343 10.28 0.82 4.25
C LEU A 343 10.46 2.33 4.07
N GLU A 344 10.54 2.76 2.83
CA GLU A 344 10.67 4.17 2.50
C GLU A 344 9.55 5.00 3.14
N SER A 345 9.96 6.14 3.68
CA SER A 345 9.12 7.07 4.43
C SER A 345 7.90 7.54 3.63
N HIS A 346 6.75 7.61 4.29
CA HIS A 346 5.46 8.06 3.73
C HIS A 346 4.85 7.19 2.62
N THR A 347 5.44 6.05 2.28
CA THR A 347 4.86 5.15 1.26
C THR A 347 3.49 4.57 1.66
N ALA A 348 3.11 4.70 2.94
CA ALA A 348 1.77 4.42 3.48
C ALA A 348 1.29 2.99 3.19
N PRO A 349 1.93 1.94 3.74
CA PRO A 349 1.58 0.57 3.42
C PRO A 349 0.24 0.16 4.05
N LEU A 350 -0.68 -0.41 3.27
CA LEU A 350 -2.06 -0.67 3.74
C LEU A 350 -2.48 -2.14 3.79
N ASP A 351 -1.74 -3.04 3.15
CA ASP A 351 -1.94 -4.46 3.28
C ASP A 351 -0.64 -5.24 3.09
N ILE A 352 -0.59 -6.41 3.71
CA ILE A 352 0.47 -7.41 3.54
C ILE A 352 -0.18 -8.79 3.43
N LYS A 353 0.15 -9.52 2.36
CA LYS A 353 -0.35 -10.88 2.13
C LYS A 353 0.78 -11.81 1.69
N PHE A 354 0.83 -12.99 2.30
CA PHE A 354 1.83 -13.99 1.94
C PHE A 354 1.29 -14.90 0.85
N TYR A 355 2.08 -15.08 -0.19
CA TYR A 355 1.79 -16.03 -1.25
C TYR A 355 2.26 -17.43 -0.84
N LYS A 356 1.28 -18.28 -0.51
CA LYS A 356 1.48 -19.65 -0.02
C LYS A 356 0.53 -20.63 -0.71
N PRO A 357 0.66 -20.83 -2.03
CA PRO A 357 -0.26 -21.68 -2.79
C PRO A 357 -0.14 -23.17 -2.39
N ASP A 358 -1.25 -23.92 -2.51
CA ASP A 358 -1.27 -25.37 -2.24
C ASP A 358 -0.27 -26.16 -3.11
N ASP A 359 -0.11 -25.73 -4.37
CA ASP A 359 0.84 -26.30 -5.32
C ASP A 359 1.48 -25.18 -6.15
N CYS A 360 2.66 -24.73 -5.71
CA CYS A 360 3.37 -23.64 -6.35
C CYS A 360 3.73 -23.92 -7.81
N ALA A 361 3.85 -25.18 -8.23
CA ALA A 361 4.17 -25.54 -9.62
C ALA A 361 2.98 -25.34 -10.57
N LYS A 362 1.76 -25.23 -10.03
CA LYS A 362 0.53 -24.95 -10.80
C LYS A 362 -0.02 -23.55 -10.59
N SER A 363 0.58 -22.79 -9.67
CA SER A 363 0.08 -21.48 -9.25
C SER A 363 0.70 -20.36 -10.09
N ASN A 364 -0.03 -19.25 -10.25
CA ASN A 364 0.27 -18.21 -11.23
C ASN A 364 1.69 -17.63 -11.10
N PHE A 365 2.18 -17.41 -9.86
CA PHE A 365 3.50 -16.81 -9.64
C PHE A 365 4.63 -17.85 -9.58
N GLY A 366 4.31 -19.15 -9.60
CA GLY A 366 5.31 -20.21 -9.53
C GLY A 366 5.95 -20.37 -8.14
N CYS A 367 6.95 -21.25 -8.06
CA CYS A 367 7.61 -21.59 -6.80
C CYS A 367 8.63 -20.55 -6.32
N ASP A 368 9.10 -19.67 -7.20
CA ASP A 368 10.08 -18.63 -6.85
C ASP A 368 9.50 -17.58 -5.89
N PHE A 369 8.17 -17.43 -5.90
CA PHE A 369 7.43 -16.54 -5.01
C PHE A 369 6.83 -17.24 -3.80
N ASN A 370 7.06 -18.55 -3.64
CA ASN A 370 6.51 -19.27 -2.50
C ASN A 370 7.04 -18.68 -1.17
N ASN A 371 6.12 -18.44 -0.24
CA ASN A 371 6.36 -17.76 1.04
C ASN A 371 6.70 -16.27 0.96
N THR A 372 6.61 -15.63 -0.21
CA THR A 372 6.88 -14.20 -0.38
C THR A 372 5.74 -13.34 0.18
N ALA A 373 6.09 -12.23 0.83
CA ALA A 373 5.13 -11.21 1.26
C ALA A 373 4.90 -10.20 0.14
N PHE A 374 3.64 -9.92 -0.18
CA PHE A 374 3.22 -8.86 -1.10
C PHE A 374 2.64 -7.70 -0.30
N ILE A 375 3.04 -6.48 -0.65
CA ILE A 375 2.70 -5.27 0.09
C ILE A 375 2.15 -4.22 -0.89
N THR A 376 1.11 -3.50 -0.45
CA THR A 376 0.62 -2.29 -1.12
C THR A 376 1.16 -1.07 -0.42
N GLN A 377 1.70 -0.12 -1.19
CA GLN A 377 2.10 1.22 -0.76
C GLN A 377 1.11 2.23 -1.33
N HIS A 378 0.25 2.79 -0.49
CA HIS A 378 -0.87 3.65 -0.92
C HIS A 378 -0.44 5.03 -1.43
N GLY A 379 0.79 5.42 -1.09
CA GLY A 379 1.43 6.64 -1.55
C GLY A 379 1.31 7.82 -0.60
N SER A 380 2.35 8.65 -0.61
CA SER A 380 2.57 9.74 0.33
C SER A 380 1.63 10.93 0.11
N TRP A 381 1.34 11.63 1.20
CA TRP A 381 0.75 12.97 1.17
C TRP A 381 1.62 14.03 1.88
N ASN A 382 2.53 13.58 2.76
CA ASN A 382 3.34 14.42 3.64
C ASN A 382 4.83 14.43 3.22
N ARG A 383 5.08 14.50 1.91
CA ARG A 383 6.42 14.61 1.32
C ARG A 383 6.35 15.54 0.10
N PRO A 384 7.34 16.43 -0.12
CA PRO A 384 7.33 17.34 -1.27
C PRO A 384 7.37 16.58 -2.60
N ASP A 385 8.27 15.61 -2.73
CA ASP A 385 8.31 14.70 -3.86
C ASP A 385 7.55 13.43 -3.44
N PRO A 386 6.48 13.02 -4.15
CA PRO A 386 5.69 11.87 -3.76
C PRO A 386 6.52 10.57 -3.69
N ALA A 387 6.09 9.62 -2.88
CA ALA A 387 6.71 8.30 -2.74
C ALA A 387 5.63 7.20 -2.57
N GLY A 388 5.87 6.03 -3.14
CA GLY A 388 5.05 4.83 -2.98
C GLY A 388 4.16 4.57 -4.18
N TYR A 389 2.83 4.57 -3.99
CA TYR A 389 1.86 4.30 -5.07
C TYR A 389 2.17 2.99 -5.81
N ALA A 390 2.61 1.97 -5.08
CA ALA A 390 3.22 0.77 -5.65
C ALA A 390 2.60 -0.51 -5.09
N VAL A 391 2.62 -1.58 -5.90
CA VAL A 391 2.42 -2.95 -5.43
C VAL A 391 3.72 -3.69 -5.66
N GLY A 392 4.25 -4.31 -4.62
CA GLY A 392 5.50 -5.05 -4.70
C GLY A 392 5.57 -6.16 -3.69
N TYR A 393 6.79 -6.67 -3.49
CA TYR A 393 7.02 -7.81 -2.63
C TYR A 393 8.35 -7.75 -1.88
N ILE A 394 8.41 -8.50 -0.79
CA ILE A 394 9.62 -8.79 -0.02
C ILE A 394 9.77 -10.30 0.01
N HIS A 395 10.90 -10.81 -0.48
CA HIS A 395 11.19 -12.25 -0.41
C HIS A 395 11.49 -12.69 1.02
N PHE A 396 10.96 -13.84 1.40
CA PHE A 396 11.24 -14.51 2.66
C PHE A 396 12.11 -15.75 2.44
N THR A 397 12.68 -16.25 3.52
CA THR A 397 13.38 -17.53 3.56
C THR A 397 12.47 -18.67 3.10
N ASP A 398 13.04 -19.78 2.66
CA ASP A 398 12.27 -20.90 2.10
C ASP A 398 11.32 -21.57 3.12
N ASN A 399 11.53 -21.35 4.42
CA ASN A 399 10.61 -21.77 5.48
C ASN A 399 9.56 -20.71 5.83
N GLY A 400 9.61 -19.52 5.20
CA GLY A 400 8.71 -18.39 5.41
C GLY A 400 8.90 -17.63 6.73
N ALA A 401 9.92 -17.95 7.53
CA ALA A 401 10.02 -17.44 8.89
C ALA A 401 10.56 -15.99 8.99
N GLU A 402 11.42 -15.56 8.06
CA GLU A 402 12.06 -14.24 8.10
C GLU A 402 12.25 -13.69 6.67
N PRO A 403 12.31 -12.37 6.48
CA PRO A 403 12.75 -11.75 5.23
C PRO A 403 14.17 -12.23 4.84
N ARG A 404 14.45 -12.32 3.53
CA ARG A 404 15.80 -12.61 3.04
C ARG A 404 16.76 -11.43 3.25
N ALA A 405 16.24 -10.21 3.10
CA ALA A 405 16.96 -9.00 3.45
C ALA A 405 17.06 -8.88 4.97
N SER A 406 18.23 -8.49 5.47
CA SER A 406 18.34 -8.03 6.86
C SER A 406 17.83 -6.60 7.00
N VAL A 407 17.56 -6.15 8.22
CA VAL A 407 17.14 -4.77 8.50
C VAL A 407 18.11 -3.71 7.92
N LYS A 408 19.40 -4.02 7.81
CA LYS A 408 20.41 -3.11 7.22
C LYS A 408 20.34 -3.02 5.70
N GLN A 409 19.59 -3.92 5.06
CA GLN A 409 19.37 -4.01 3.61
C GLN A 409 17.94 -3.59 3.27
N SER A 410 17.31 -2.79 4.13
CA SER A 410 15.90 -2.40 3.99
C SER A 410 15.63 -1.65 2.69
N GLU A 411 16.58 -0.82 2.23
CA GLU A 411 16.49 -0.08 0.95
C GLU A 411 16.34 -1.00 -0.27
N ASP A 412 16.90 -2.21 -0.21
CA ASP A 412 16.83 -3.20 -1.30
C ASP A 412 15.73 -4.26 -1.06
N ALA A 413 14.99 -4.19 0.05
CA ALA A 413 14.13 -5.29 0.48
C ALA A 413 12.82 -5.39 -0.31
N PHE A 414 12.20 -4.25 -0.61
CA PHE A 414 10.98 -4.15 -1.39
C PHE A 414 11.30 -4.09 -2.89
N GLN A 415 10.59 -4.88 -3.69
CA GLN A 415 10.72 -4.92 -5.14
C GLN A 415 9.36 -4.63 -5.77
N ALA A 416 9.27 -3.55 -6.54
CA ALA A 416 8.04 -3.15 -7.19
C ALA A 416 7.64 -4.10 -8.33
N ILE A 417 6.33 -4.27 -8.51
CA ILE A 417 5.72 -4.96 -9.64
C ILE A 417 4.92 -3.96 -10.48
N LEU A 418 4.16 -3.10 -9.80
CA LEU A 418 3.48 -1.95 -10.35
C LEU A 418 3.96 -0.72 -9.60
N GLU A 419 4.33 0.33 -10.34
CA GLU A 419 4.70 1.64 -9.80
C GLU A 419 4.27 2.74 -10.79
N PRO A 420 4.20 4.02 -10.38
CA PRO A 420 3.86 5.10 -11.30
C PRO A 420 4.92 5.26 -12.40
N GLU A 421 4.51 5.53 -13.64
CA GLU A 421 5.45 5.96 -14.71
C GLU A 421 6.05 7.35 -14.39
N ASP A 422 5.26 8.20 -13.74
CA ASP A 422 5.64 9.54 -13.27
C ASP A 422 5.10 9.74 -11.85
N GLU A 423 5.97 9.58 -10.85
CA GLU A 423 5.59 9.70 -9.44
C GLU A 423 5.24 11.15 -9.04
N ASP A 424 5.76 12.16 -9.76
CA ASP A 424 5.45 13.57 -9.52
C ASP A 424 3.98 13.92 -9.86
N ALA A 425 3.31 13.08 -10.65
CA ALA A 425 1.88 13.22 -10.98
C ALA A 425 0.95 12.70 -9.88
N CYS A 426 1.50 12.05 -8.85
CA CYS A 426 0.73 11.48 -7.75
C CYS A 426 0.37 12.53 -6.68
N PRO A 427 -0.77 12.39 -5.97
CA PRO A 427 -1.77 11.31 -6.05
C PRO A 427 -2.80 11.45 -7.19
N ASP A 428 -2.81 12.58 -7.90
CA ASP A 428 -3.96 12.97 -8.74
C ASP A 428 -4.14 12.08 -9.98
N ASP A 429 -3.05 11.60 -10.57
CA ASP A 429 -3.07 10.74 -11.77
C ASP A 429 -2.41 9.37 -11.52
N CYS A 430 -2.50 8.87 -10.29
CA CYS A 430 -1.89 7.59 -9.90
C CYS A 430 -2.89 6.63 -9.27
N PHE A 431 -2.64 5.33 -9.46
CA PHE A 431 -3.34 4.29 -8.73
C PHE A 431 -2.92 4.33 -7.25
N ARG A 432 -3.83 4.02 -6.32
CA ARG A 432 -3.55 4.04 -4.88
C ARG A 432 -3.91 2.70 -4.24
N PRO A 433 -2.97 1.75 -4.21
CA PRO A 433 -3.28 0.37 -3.88
C PRO A 433 -3.61 0.20 -2.40
N VAL A 434 -4.62 -0.62 -2.09
CA VAL A 434 -5.10 -0.84 -0.72
C VAL A 434 -5.03 -2.30 -0.31
N GLY A 435 -6.01 -3.13 -0.67
CA GLY A 435 -6.09 -4.51 -0.21
C GLY A 435 -5.53 -5.48 -1.23
N ILE A 436 -5.01 -6.61 -0.76
CA ILE A 436 -4.56 -7.75 -1.57
C ILE A 436 -5.39 -8.98 -1.24
N ALA A 437 -5.75 -9.76 -2.25
CA ALA A 437 -6.15 -11.16 -2.06
C ALA A 437 -5.68 -12.05 -3.21
N PHE A 438 -5.44 -13.32 -2.90
CA PHE A 438 -5.06 -14.34 -3.88
C PHE A 438 -6.21 -15.32 -4.10
N ASP A 439 -6.43 -15.72 -5.35
CA ASP A 439 -7.33 -16.83 -5.64
C ASP A 439 -6.62 -18.20 -5.60
N LYS A 440 -7.41 -19.26 -5.76
CA LYS A 440 -6.93 -20.65 -5.80
C LYS A 440 -5.94 -20.94 -6.92
N ASP A 441 -5.93 -20.13 -7.99
CA ASP A 441 -5.04 -20.28 -9.12
C ASP A 441 -3.74 -19.45 -8.91
N GLY A 442 -3.65 -18.70 -7.81
CA GLY A 442 -2.52 -17.86 -7.44
C GLY A 442 -2.52 -16.46 -8.07
N ARG A 443 -3.62 -16.04 -8.71
CA ARG A 443 -3.74 -14.68 -9.26
C ARG A 443 -3.94 -13.70 -8.10
N MET A 444 -3.31 -12.54 -8.20
CA MET A 444 -3.43 -11.49 -7.18
C MET A 444 -4.46 -10.45 -7.61
N PHE A 445 -5.31 -10.06 -6.68
CA PHE A 445 -6.28 -8.99 -6.86
C PHE A 445 -5.94 -7.84 -5.92
N VAL A 446 -5.89 -6.63 -6.46
CA VAL A 446 -5.55 -5.40 -5.73
C VAL A 446 -6.62 -4.35 -5.93
N THR A 447 -7.08 -3.74 -4.85
CA THR A 447 -8.03 -2.61 -4.91
C THR A 447 -7.27 -1.28 -4.98
N SER A 448 -7.81 -0.32 -5.73
CA SER A 448 -7.36 1.08 -5.71
C SER A 448 -8.54 1.97 -5.32
N ASP A 449 -8.48 2.58 -4.13
CA ASP A 449 -9.65 3.24 -3.56
C ASP A 449 -9.95 4.59 -4.20
N SER A 450 -8.93 5.38 -4.55
CA SER A 450 -9.10 6.68 -5.22
C SER A 450 -9.62 6.53 -6.65
N THR A 451 -9.19 5.49 -7.37
CA THR A 451 -9.56 5.26 -8.77
C THR A 451 -10.81 4.39 -8.91
N GLY A 452 -11.25 3.74 -7.82
CA GLY A 452 -12.46 2.92 -7.81
C GLY A 452 -12.31 1.62 -8.59
N GLU A 453 -11.10 1.06 -8.61
CA GLU A 453 -10.71 -0.08 -9.46
C GLU A 453 -10.41 -1.34 -8.65
N LEU A 454 -10.63 -2.49 -9.28
CA LEU A 454 -10.08 -3.79 -8.90
C LEU A 454 -9.15 -4.26 -10.02
N VAL A 455 -7.87 -4.40 -9.73
CA VAL A 455 -6.82 -4.80 -10.65
C VAL A 455 -6.47 -6.26 -10.42
N VAL A 456 -6.29 -7.03 -11.49
CA VAL A 456 -5.68 -8.37 -11.42
C VAL A 456 -4.21 -8.25 -11.82
N ILE A 457 -3.34 -8.97 -11.11
CA ILE A 457 -1.90 -9.05 -11.36
C ILE A 457 -1.52 -10.51 -11.52
N GLU A 458 -0.82 -10.81 -12.62
CA GLU A 458 -0.44 -12.16 -13.04
C GLU A 458 0.99 -12.18 -13.61
N ARG A 459 1.63 -13.35 -13.68
CA ARG A 459 2.87 -13.51 -14.45
C ARG A 459 2.57 -13.54 -15.94
N ASP A 460 3.39 -12.83 -16.72
CA ASP A 460 3.41 -12.97 -18.17
C ASP A 460 4.05 -14.31 -18.55
N ASN A 461 3.22 -15.34 -18.68
CA ASN A 461 3.64 -16.65 -19.15
C ASN A 461 3.84 -16.70 -20.68
N GLY A 462 4.17 -15.56 -21.32
CA GLY A 462 4.25 -15.39 -22.77
C GLY A 462 2.87 -15.41 -23.45
N LYS A 463 1.82 -15.07 -22.70
CA LYS A 463 0.43 -15.08 -23.19
C LYS A 463 -0.05 -13.72 -23.71
N GLY A 464 0.76 -12.67 -23.62
CA GLY A 464 0.47 -11.43 -24.33
C GLY A 464 1.53 -10.37 -24.08
N LYS A 465 2.42 -10.15 -25.06
CA LYS A 465 3.19 -8.90 -25.12
C LYS A 465 2.23 -7.74 -25.39
N GLY A 466 1.63 -7.20 -24.34
CA GLY A 466 1.14 -5.84 -24.31
C GLY A 466 2.34 -4.94 -24.12
N GLN A 467 2.88 -4.39 -25.22
CA GLN A 467 3.89 -3.35 -25.11
C GLN A 467 3.30 -2.15 -24.36
N SER A 468 3.91 -1.83 -23.22
CA SER A 468 4.11 -0.47 -22.75
C SER A 468 4.43 0.43 -23.95
N GLY A 469 3.74 1.57 -24.02
CA GLY A 469 4.03 2.63 -24.97
C GLY A 469 5.31 3.38 -24.61
N GLY A 470 6.43 2.69 -24.41
CA GLY A 470 7.75 3.29 -24.17
C GLY A 470 8.59 3.32 -25.43
N GLY A 471 8.84 4.52 -25.96
CA GLY A 471 9.72 4.73 -27.10
C GLY A 471 11.16 4.29 -26.79
N SER A 472 11.62 3.21 -27.44
CA SER A 472 13.03 2.83 -27.46
C SER A 472 13.86 3.95 -28.12
N ASN A 473 14.55 4.74 -27.32
CA ASN A 473 15.60 5.63 -27.79
C ASN A 473 16.92 4.86 -27.74
N SER A 474 17.26 4.21 -28.86
CA SER A 474 18.59 3.65 -29.08
C SER A 474 19.58 4.79 -29.31
N ASN A 475 20.41 5.01 -28.29
CA ASN A 475 21.62 5.83 -28.37
C ASN A 475 22.56 5.24 -29.44
N ASN A 476 22.84 6.00 -30.49
CA ASN A 476 24.02 5.80 -31.31
C ASN A 476 24.71 7.14 -31.50
N GLY A 477 25.91 7.26 -30.93
CA GLY A 477 26.67 8.49 -30.85
C GLY A 477 27.20 8.99 -32.19
N GLY A 478 27.31 10.31 -32.29
CA GLY A 478 27.97 11.04 -33.36
C GLY A 478 27.71 12.52 -33.18
N GLY A 479 28.63 13.20 -32.49
CA GLY A 479 28.55 14.65 -32.26
C GLY A 479 28.77 15.46 -33.53
N ASP A 480 28.14 16.62 -33.57
CA ASP A 480 28.74 17.86 -34.06
C ASP A 480 27.93 19.06 -33.53
N GLU A 481 28.64 20.00 -32.92
CA GLU A 481 28.13 21.30 -32.49
C GLU A 481 27.80 22.17 -33.71
N SER A 482 26.67 22.88 -33.70
CA SER A 482 26.56 24.23 -34.26
C SER A 482 25.35 24.96 -33.69
N ALA A 483 25.61 26.11 -33.07
CA ALA A 483 24.61 27.07 -32.65
C ALA A 483 24.01 27.86 -33.82
N ALA A 484 22.87 28.50 -33.52
CA ALA A 484 22.36 29.79 -34.02
C ALA A 484 21.09 29.78 -34.90
N GLY A 485 20.12 30.61 -34.49
CA GLY A 485 19.37 31.45 -35.44
C GLY A 485 17.87 31.21 -35.57
N THR A 486 17.10 31.87 -34.70
CA THR A 486 15.87 32.67 -34.91
C THR A 486 15.11 32.70 -36.26
N VAL A 487 13.83 33.10 -36.13
CA VAL A 487 12.81 33.66 -37.08
C VAL A 487 12.04 32.61 -37.92
N GLU A 488 10.70 32.58 -38.11
CA GLU A 488 9.63 33.61 -38.16
C GLU A 488 8.26 33.09 -37.68
N ILE A 489 7.50 34.01 -37.06
CA ILE A 489 6.08 33.88 -36.68
C ILE A 489 5.25 34.73 -37.66
N GLY A 490 4.32 34.09 -38.39
CA GLY A 490 3.35 34.74 -39.28
C GLY A 490 1.92 34.83 -38.72
N LYS A 491 1.66 35.83 -37.86
CA LYS A 491 0.73 36.98 -38.07
C LYS A 491 -0.30 36.83 -39.24
N TRP A 492 -1.63 37.03 -39.19
CA TRP A 492 -2.61 37.95 -38.55
C TRP A 492 -4.04 37.35 -38.64
N PHE A 493 -5.03 37.66 -37.78
CA PHE A 493 -5.92 38.83 -37.89
C PHE A 493 -6.62 39.21 -36.58
N TRP A 494 -6.72 40.52 -36.38
CA TRP A 494 -7.42 41.26 -35.32
C TRP A 494 -8.83 41.70 -35.79
N VAL A 495 -9.80 41.77 -34.86
CA VAL A 495 -10.88 42.79 -34.83
C VAL A 495 -11.15 43.21 -33.36
N PRO A 496 -11.26 44.51 -33.02
CA PRO A 496 -11.28 45.00 -31.63
C PRO A 496 -12.64 45.49 -31.08
N ALA A 497 -12.72 45.45 -29.73
CA ALA A 497 -13.36 46.35 -28.72
C ALA A 497 -14.89 46.64 -28.77
N VAL A 498 -15.66 46.74 -27.67
CA VAL A 498 -15.62 47.75 -26.58
C VAL A 498 -16.55 47.37 -25.40
N VAL A 499 -15.98 47.41 -24.18
CA VAL A 499 -16.39 47.95 -22.84
C VAL A 499 -17.88 48.16 -22.46
N ALA A 500 -18.28 47.65 -21.28
CA ALA A 500 -18.73 48.41 -20.07
C ALA A 500 -19.83 47.71 -19.23
N GLY A 501 -19.62 47.57 -17.92
CA GLY A 501 -20.69 47.28 -16.94
C GLY A 501 -20.19 46.79 -15.57
N VAL A 502 -20.05 47.71 -14.61
CA VAL A 502 -19.70 47.47 -13.19
C VAL A 502 -20.97 47.35 -12.33
N TRP A 503 -20.90 46.51 -11.29
CA TRP A 503 -21.60 46.47 -9.97
C TRP A 503 -21.89 44.99 -9.64
N GLY A 504 -21.55 44.36 -8.52
CA GLY A 504 -21.26 44.79 -7.15
C GLY A 504 -22.04 43.86 -6.21
N GLY A 505 -21.41 43.18 -5.25
CA GLY A 505 -22.15 42.41 -4.23
C GLY A 505 -21.35 41.31 -3.51
N LEU A 506 -20.91 41.65 -2.29
CA LEU A 506 -20.33 40.79 -1.24
C LEU A 506 -21.24 39.63 -0.80
N GLN A 507 -20.61 38.51 -0.40
CA GLN A 507 -20.84 37.62 0.77
C GLN A 507 -20.09 36.31 0.46
N GLY A 508 -19.14 35.76 1.23
CA GLY A 508 -18.87 35.82 2.66
C GLY A 508 -19.14 34.45 3.27
N LEU A 509 -18.09 33.65 3.50
CA LEU A 509 -17.82 32.76 4.65
C LEU A 509 -17.09 31.46 4.28
N ALA A 510 -15.79 31.48 4.55
CA ALA A 510 -14.97 30.34 4.93
C ALA A 510 -15.01 30.18 6.46
N GLY A 511 -14.72 28.97 6.94
CA GLY A 511 -14.55 28.61 8.35
C GLY A 511 -14.85 27.13 8.54
N PHE A 512 -13.89 26.27 8.21
CA PHE A 512 -12.91 25.65 9.12
C PHE A 512 -13.47 24.40 9.80
#